data_AF-A0AB74M1Z9-F1
#
_entry.id   AF-A0AB74M1Z9-F1
#
_cell.length_a   1.000
_cell.length_b   1.000
_cell.length_c   1.000
_cell.angle_alpha   90.00
_cell.angle_beta   90.00
_cell.angle_gamma   90.00
#
_symmetry.space_group_name_H-M   'P 1'
#
loop_
_entity.id
_entity.type
_entity.pdbx_description
1 polymer ?
#
loop_
_entity_poly.entity_id
_entity_poly.type
_entity_poly.pdbx_seq_one_letter_code
_entity_poly.pdbx_strand_id
1 'polypeptide(L)' 'MDKRSEVVRLSSALAARVRYAQMVGGPILPAQIEALLDAAKLLQACDVPWPPLVEQVLHDVAKELEGPARTLDVEPGG' A
#
# COMPACT_ATOMS: atom_id res chain seq x y z
N MET A 1 -12.91 17.84 16.24
CA MET A 1 -12.11 17.19 15.19
C MET A 1 -13.04 16.85 14.04
N ASP A 2 -12.71 17.27 12.83
CA ASP A 2 -13.50 16.94 11.65
C ASP A 2 -13.32 15.44 11.30
N LYS A 3 -14.41 14.76 10.97
CA LYS A 3 -14.42 13.32 10.64
C LYS A 3 -13.42 12.99 9.53
N ARG A 4 -13.27 13.89 8.54
CA ARG A 4 -12.34 13.69 7.42
C ARG A 4 -10.89 13.78 7.84
N SER A 5 -10.55 14.73 8.72
CA SER A 5 -9.20 14.85 9.27
C SER A 5 -8.79 13.64 10.12
N GLU A 6 -9.75 13.02 10.82
CA GLU A 6 -9.54 11.77 11.56
C GLU A 6 -9.24 10.61 10.60
N VAL A 7 -10.04 10.45 9.54
CA VAL A 7 -9.84 9.40 8.53
C VAL A 7 -8.47 9.55 7.84
N VAL A 8 -8.07 10.76 7.47
CA VAL A 8 -6.73 11.04 6.91
C VAL A 8 -5.62 10.63 7.87
N ARG A 9 -5.75 10.98 9.15
CA ARG A 9 -4.74 10.68 10.17
C ARG A 9 -4.59 9.17 10.39
N LEU A 10 -5.71 8.46 10.52
CA LEU A 10 -5.73 7.01 10.70
C LEU A 10 -5.17 6.27 9.47
N SER A 11 -5.57 6.69 8.27
CA SER A 11 -5.08 6.10 7.01
C SER A 11 -3.57 6.30 6.85
N SER A 12 -3.07 7.49 7.19
CA SER A 12 -1.63 7.79 7.13
C SER A 12 -0.82 6.98 8.15
N ALA A 13 -1.35 6.82 9.37
CA ALA A 13 -0.71 6.01 10.40
C ALA A 13 -0.65 4.52 9.99
N LEU A 14 -1.70 4.02 9.35
CA LEU A 14 -1.75 2.66 8.84
C LEU A 14 -0.75 2.44 7.70
N ALA A 15 -0.69 3.36 6.74
CA ALA A 15 0.29 3.31 5.65
C ALA A 15 1.74 3.36 6.18
N ALA A 16 2.02 4.21 7.18
CA ALA A 16 3.32 4.26 7.83
C ALA A 16 3.72 2.92 8.47
N ARG A 17 2.76 2.22 9.09
CA ARG A 17 2.99 0.91 9.71
C ARG A 17 3.32 -0.17 8.67
N VAL A 18 2.57 -0.21 7.57
CA VAL A 18 2.83 -1.15 6.47
C VAL A 18 4.20 -0.89 5.86
N ARG A 19 4.54 0.39 5.60
CA ARG A 19 5.85 0.77 5.04
C ARG A 19 7.00 0.46 5.98
N TYR A 20 6.83 0.65 7.28
CA TYR A 20 7.84 0.28 8.26
C TYR A 20 8.08 -1.24 8.24
N ALA A 21 7.01 -2.05 8.17
CA ALA A 21 7.13 -3.51 8.08
C ALA A 21 7.89 -3.96 6.82
N GLN A 22 7.61 -3.35 5.66
CA GLN A 22 8.37 -3.56 4.43
C GLN A 22 9.85 -3.20 4.59
N MET A 23 10.14 -2.04 5.19
CA MET A 23 11.52 -1.54 5.36
C MET A 23 12.36 -2.43 6.27
N VAL A 24 11.79 -2.97 7.35
CA VAL A 24 12.50 -3.87 8.27
C VAL A 24 12.58 -5.32 7.77
N GLY A 25 12.09 -5.60 6.55
CA GLY A 25 12.06 -6.95 5.98
C GLY A 25 11.11 -7.89 6.71
N GLY A 26 10.13 -7.34 7.44
CA GLY A 26 9.12 -8.12 8.15
C GLY A 26 8.03 -8.62 7.19
N PRO A 27 7.39 -9.76 7.49
CA PRO A 27 6.27 -10.23 6.68
C PRO A 27 5.13 -9.21 6.74
N ILE A 28 4.72 -8.71 5.57
CA ILE A 28 3.53 -7.88 5.48
C ILE A 28 2.32 -8.78 5.70
N LEU A 29 1.66 -8.61 6.85
CA LEU A 29 0.45 -9.37 7.14
C LEU A 29 -0.66 -8.98 6.15
N PRO A 30 -1.34 -9.96 5.52
CA PRO A 30 -2.44 -9.68 4.58
C PRO A 30 -3.54 -8.83 5.21
N ALA A 31 -3.83 -9.04 6.50
CA ALA A 31 -4.76 -8.21 7.26
C ALA A 31 -4.39 -6.71 7.31
N GLN A 32 -3.10 -6.36 7.25
CA GLN A 32 -2.66 -4.95 7.20
C GLN A 32 -2.86 -4.35 5.81
N ILE A 33 -2.69 -5.16 4.76
CA ILE A 33 -2.99 -4.75 3.37
C ILE A 33 -4.50 -4.55 3.20
N GLU A 34 -5.31 -5.49 3.70
CA GLU A 34 -6.78 -5.39 3.68
C GLU A 34 -7.26 -4.14 4.42
N ALA A 35 -6.72 -3.87 5.61
CA ALA A 35 -7.05 -2.66 6.36
C ALA A 35 -6.65 -1.38 5.62
N LEU A 36 -5.51 -1.38 4.90
CA LEU A 36 -5.07 -0.23 4.12
C LEU A 36 -5.98 0.01 2.91
N LEU A 37 -6.41 -1.06 2.24
CA LEU A 37 -7.40 -1.00 1.16
C LEU A 37 -8.74 -0.46 1.67
N ASP A 38 -9.19 -0.90 2.84
CA ASP A 38 -10.43 -0.40 3.44
C ASP A 38 -10.33 1.09 3.81
N ALA A 39 -9.20 1.52 4.37
CA ALA A 39 -8.93 2.93 4.65
C ALA A 39 -8.92 3.79 3.36
N ALA A 40 -8.34 3.28 2.28
CA ALA A 40 -8.33 3.96 0.97
C ALA A 40 -9.73 4.09 0.36
N LYS A 41 -10.57 3.05 0.49
CA LYS A 41 -12.00 3.10 0.11
C LYS A 41 -12.76 4.11 0.94
N LEU A 42 -12.50 4.17 2.25
CA LEU A 42 -13.14 5.13 3.14
C LEU A 42 -12.75 6.58 2.82
N LEU A 43 -11.49 6.83 2.47
CA LEU A 43 -11.03 8.15 1.99
C LEU A 43 -11.77 8.56 0.71
N GLN A 44 -11.89 7.64 -0.25
CA GLN A 44 -12.61 7.88 -1.50
C GLN A 44 -14.10 8.14 -1.25
N ALA A 45 -14.74 7.38 -0.37
CA ALA A 45 -16.14 7.59 0.02
C ALA A 45 -16.37 8.94 0.71
N CYS A 46 -15.33 9.53 1.29
CA CYS A 46 -15.36 10.84 1.94
C CYS A 46 -14.98 12.00 0.98
N ASP A 47 -14.78 11.73 -0.32
CA ASP A 47 -14.27 12.67 -1.32
C ASP A 47 -12.90 13.28 -0.92
N VAL A 48 -12.09 12.50 -0.21
CA VAL A 48 -10.76 12.92 0.24
C VAL A 48 -9.71 12.29 -0.66
N PRO A 49 -8.83 13.09 -1.29
CA PRO A 49 -7.72 12.54 -2.07
C PRO A 49 -6.81 11.71 -1.17
N TRP A 50 -6.22 10.66 -1.74
CA TRP A 50 -5.33 9.81 -0.98
C TRP A 50 -4.09 10.59 -0.53
N PRO A 51 -3.69 10.46 0.74
CA PRO A 51 -2.40 10.95 1.19
C PRO A 51 -1.28 10.30 0.35
N PRO A 52 -0.19 11.03 0.03
CA PRO A 52 0.89 10.51 -0.81
C PRO A 52 1.50 9.21 -0.25
N LEU A 53 1.55 9.06 1.08
CA LEU A 53 2.04 7.85 1.73
C LEU A 53 1.12 6.64 1.50
N VAL A 54 -0.20 6.84 1.50
CA VAL A 54 -1.18 5.78 1.24
C VAL A 54 -1.07 5.32 -0.20
N GLU A 55 -1.00 6.27 -1.14
CA GLU A 55 -0.82 5.98 -2.57
C GLU A 55 0.47 5.20 -2.85
N GLN A 56 1.59 5.62 -2.26
CA GLN A 56 2.88 4.95 -2.42
C GLN A 56 2.85 3.50 -1.93
N VAL A 57 2.28 3.25 -0.75
CA VAL A 57 2.23 1.89 -0.19
C VAL A 57 1.30 1.00 -0.99
N LEU A 58 0.15 1.50 -1.45
CA LEU A 58 -0.74 0.72 -2.31
C LEU A 58 -0.09 0.37 -3.64
N HIS A 59 0.65 1.30 -4.24
CA HIS A 59 1.40 1.06 -5.47
C HIS A 59 2.48 -0.01 -5.26
N ASP A 60 3.22 0.06 -4.15
CA ASP A 60 4.28 -0.91 -3.83
C ASP A 60 3.71 -2.32 -3.63
N VAL A 61 2.62 -2.43 -2.87
CA VAL A 61 1.89 -3.70 -2.68
C VAL A 61 1.36 -4.26 -4.00
N ALA A 62 0.84 -3.42 -4.90
CA ALA A 62 0.40 -3.85 -6.22
C ALA A 62 1.56 -4.46 -7.02
N LYS A 63 2.73 -3.81 -7.02
CA LYS A 63 3.93 -4.33 -7.68
C LYS A 63 4.43 -5.64 -7.09
N GLU A 64 4.35 -5.80 -5.77
CA GLU A 64 4.69 -7.07 -5.11
C GLU A 64 3.73 -8.21 -5.53
N LEU A 65 2.44 -7.90 -5.68
CA LEU A 65 1.41 -8.87 -6.08
C LEU A 65 1.48 -9.24 -7.56
N GLU A 66 1.85 -8.29 -8.42
CA GLU A 66 2.08 -8.51 -9.85
C GLU A 66 3.29 -9.44 -10.09
N GLY A 67 4.12 -9.67 -9.07
CA GLY A 67 5.35 -10.45 -9.14
C GLY A 67 6.41 -9.75 -9.99
N PRO A 68 7.69 -10.17 -9.95
CA PRO A 68 8.63 -9.74 -10.96
C PRO A 68 8.04 -10.19 -12.28
N ALA A 69 7.63 -9.25 -13.14
CA ALA A 69 7.42 -9.53 -14.55
C ALA A 69 8.62 -10.38 -14.95
N ARG A 70 8.38 -11.66 -15.24
CA ARG A 70 9.43 -12.61 -15.59
C ARG A 70 10.04 -12.06 -16.86
N THR A 71 11.08 -11.23 -16.74
CA THR A 71 12.10 -11.08 -17.74
C THR A 71 12.68 -12.47 -17.84
N LEU A 72 12.05 -13.26 -18.71
CA LEU A 72 12.63 -14.43 -19.30
C LEU A 72 13.97 -13.93 -19.83
N ASP A 73 15.00 -14.23 -19.06
CA ASP A 73 16.37 -14.29 -19.51
C ASP A 73 16.33 -15.15 -20.77
N VAL A 74 16.28 -14.48 -21.93
CA VAL A 74 16.51 -15.13 -23.20
C VAL A 74 18.01 -15.35 -23.22
N GLU A 75 18.45 -16.50 -22.72
CA GLU A 75 19.77 -17.02 -23.06
C GLU A 75 19.72 -17.36 -24.57
N PRO A 76 20.45 -16.65 -25.46
CA PRO A 76 20.68 -17.17 -26.79
C PRO A 76 21.72 -18.30 -26.64
N GLY A 77 21.24 -19.51 -26.46
CA GLY A 77 22.08 -20.70 -26.48
C GLY A 77 22.67 -20.95 -27.87
N GLY A 78 23.92 -21.42 -27.89
CA GLY A 78 24.48 -22.32 -28.90
C GLY A 78 25.17 -21.67 -30.09
#